data_AF-A0A820NR26-F1
#
_entry.id   AF-A0A820NR26-F1
#
_cell.length_a   1.000
_cell.length_b   1.000
_cell.length_c   1.000
_cell.angle_alpha   90.00
_cell.angle_beta   90.00
_cell.angle_gamma   90.00
#
_symmetry.space_group_name_H-M   'P 1'
#
loop_
_entity.id
_entity.type
_entity.pdbx_description
1 polymer ?
#
loop_
_entity_poly.entity_id
_entity_poly.type
_entity_poly.pdbx_seq_one_letter_code
_entity_poly.pdbx_strand_id
1 'polypeptide(L)'
;MAPFTFTLFAPYNKQAALRLKNAHSRMFGVDIIMEKDESDGYFRATVDLADGIFHYQFKIETKSWFEQEPEPALPNYDDEEYKEMSKL
;
A
#
# COMPACT_ATOMS: atom_id res chain seq x y z
N MET A 1 7.85 25.85 -15.75
CA MET A 1 7.65 24.67 -14.88
C MET A 1 8.44 24.95 -13.61
N ALA A 2 7.79 24.85 -12.46
CA ALA A 2 8.43 25.08 -11.17
C ALA A 2 8.65 23.73 -10.49
N PRO A 3 9.84 23.49 -9.90
CA PRO A 3 10.09 22.26 -9.17
C PRO A 3 9.26 22.25 -7.89
N PHE A 4 8.55 21.15 -7.65
CA PHE A 4 7.82 20.90 -6.40
C PHE A 4 8.40 19.69 -5.70
N THR A 5 8.71 19.83 -4.42
CA THR A 5 9.27 18.75 -3.60
C THR A 5 8.20 18.14 -2.71
N PHE A 6 7.98 16.84 -2.88
CA PHE A 6 7.13 16.04 -2.02
C PHE A 6 7.96 15.40 -0.92
N THR A 7 7.47 15.46 0.31
CA THR A 7 8.10 14.86 1.50
C THR A 7 7.15 13.88 2.18
N LEU A 8 7.61 12.68 2.47
CA LEU A 8 6.85 11.64 3.16
C LEU A 8 7.67 11.10 4.33
N PHE A 9 7.19 11.25 5.56
CA PHE A 9 7.82 10.61 6.72
C PHE A 9 7.40 9.14 6.80
N ALA A 10 8.35 8.22 6.61
CA ALA A 10 8.09 6.78 6.65
C ALA A 10 9.34 5.99 7.10
N PRO A 11 9.90 6.28 8.29
CA PRO A 11 11.25 5.88 8.70
C PRO A 11 11.51 4.36 8.65
N TYR A 12 10.46 3.57 8.88
CA TYR A 12 10.53 2.10 8.95
C TYR A 12 10.32 1.39 7.61
N ASN A 13 9.96 2.14 6.56
CA ASN A 13 9.70 1.59 5.23
C ASN A 13 11.00 1.45 4.43
N LYS A 14 11.02 0.44 3.55
CA LYS A 14 12.17 0.19 2.66
C LYS A 14 12.18 1.14 1.47
N GLN A 15 11.01 1.34 0.86
CA GLN A 15 10.88 2.10 -0.38
C GLN A 15 9.54 2.85 -0.38
N ALA A 16 9.54 4.02 -1.01
CA ALA A 16 8.34 4.76 -1.33
C ALA A 16 8.36 5.21 -2.79
N ALA A 17 7.17 5.33 -3.37
CA ALA A 17 6.97 5.89 -4.69
C ALA A 17 5.85 6.94 -4.66
N LEU A 18 6.04 7.99 -5.45
CA LEU A 18 5.08 9.04 -5.73
C LEU A 18 4.38 8.75 -7.05
N ARG A 19 3.04 8.74 -7.02
CA ARG A 19 2.21 8.69 -8.23
C ARG A 19 1.53 10.03 -8.41
N LEU A 20 1.61 10.58 -9.61
CA LEU A 20 0.98 11.84 -9.97
C LEU A 20 -0.10 11.61 -11.03
N LYS A 21 -1.15 12.40 -10.94
CA LYS A 21 -2.27 12.39 -11.86
C LYS A 21 -2.75 13.81 -12.08
N ASN A 22 -2.80 14.27 -13.32
CA ASN A 22 -3.50 15.53 -13.64
C ASN A 22 -5.01 15.36 -13.36
N ALA A 23 -5.66 16.37 -12.80
CA ALA A 23 -7.10 16.36 -12.50
C ALA A 23 -7.97 15.98 -13.72
N HIS A 24 -7.52 16.29 -14.93
CA HIS A 24 -8.24 15.96 -16.17
C HIS A 24 -7.97 14.54 -16.68
N SER A 25 -6.98 13.84 -16.13
CA SER A 25 -6.69 12.44 -16.47
C SER A 25 -7.63 11.51 -15.69
N ARG A 26 -7.90 10.31 -16.23
CA ARG A 26 -8.56 9.24 -15.47
C ARG A 26 -7.56 8.37 -14.72
N MET A 27 -6.34 8.21 -15.23
CA MET A 27 -5.32 7.27 -14.72
C MET A 27 -4.16 8.01 -14.03
N PHE A 28 -3.58 7.40 -13.01
CA PHE A 28 -2.29 7.81 -12.45
C PHE A 28 -1.16 7.47 -13.42
N GLY A 29 -0.12 8.32 -13.43
CA GLY A 29 1.08 8.09 -14.21
C GLY A 29 1.97 6.99 -13.63
N VAL A 30 3.20 6.94 -14.15
CA VAL A 30 4.24 6.01 -13.71
C VAL A 30 4.71 6.34 -12.28
N ASP A 31 5.10 5.29 -11.54
CA ASP A 31 5.65 5.39 -10.19
C ASP A 31 7.01 6.12 -10.22
N ILE A 32 7.10 7.24 -9.51
CA ILE A 32 8.36 7.98 -9.30
C ILE A 32 8.95 7.50 -7.99
N ILE A 33 10.07 6.79 -8.05
CA ILE A 33 10.73 6.31 -6.83
C ILE A 33 11.25 7.51 -6.03
N MET A 34 10.95 7.53 -4.73
CA MET A 34 11.39 8.57 -3.83
C MET A 34 12.72 8.18 -3.17
N GLU A 35 13.58 9.17 -2.93
CA GLU A 35 14.86 8.99 -2.24
C GLU A 35 14.63 9.00 -0.73
N LYS A 36 15.08 7.96 -0.03
CA LYS A 36 15.04 7.90 1.42
C LYS A 36 16.27 8.58 2.01
N ASP A 37 16.05 9.46 2.96
CA ASP A 37 17.09 9.96 3.84
C ASP A 37 17.14 9.08 5.10
N GLU A 38 18.26 8.39 5.27
CA GLU A 38 18.46 7.43 6.37
C GLU A 38 18.65 8.13 7.72
N SER A 39 18.98 9.43 7.73
CA SER A 39 19.25 10.17 8.97
C SER A 39 17.97 10.68 9.63
N ASP A 40 16.95 11.02 8.84
CA ASP A 40 15.71 11.62 9.33
C ASP A 40 14.45 10.78 9.04
N GLY A 41 14.56 9.73 8.22
CA GLY A 41 13.45 8.84 7.88
C GLY A 41 12.44 9.41 6.89
N TYR A 42 12.77 10.51 6.21
CA TYR A 42 11.94 11.09 5.18
C TYR A 42 12.28 10.55 3.78
N PHE A 43 11.25 10.35 2.98
CA PHE A 43 11.35 10.16 1.55
C PHE A 43 11.09 11.49 0.85
N ARG A 44 11.93 11.82 -0.14
CA ARG A 44 11.83 13.05 -0.92
C ARG A 44 11.81 12.76 -2.42
N ALA A 45 10.99 13.50 -3.15
CA ALA A 45 11.03 13.51 -4.61
C ALA A 45 10.73 14.93 -5.11
N THR A 46 11.57 15.42 -6.01
CA THR A 46 11.39 16.71 -6.68
C THR A 46 10.94 16.45 -8.10
N VAL A 47 9.84 17.09 -8.49
CA VAL A 47 9.23 16.93 -9.81
C VAL A 47 8.93 18.28 -10.42
N ASP A 48 9.16 18.42 -11.72
CA ASP A 48 8.77 19.61 -12.46
C ASP A 48 7.31 19.49 -12.88
N LEU A 49 6.44 20.26 -12.21
CA LEU A 49 5.03 20.31 -12.52
C LEU A 49 4.73 21.50 -13.45
N ALA A 50 3.82 21.27 -14.40
CA ALA A 50 3.19 22.35 -15.16
C ALA A 50 2.11 23.02 -14.31
N ASP A 51 1.68 24.20 -14.73
CA ASP A 51 0.57 24.89 -14.06
C ASP A 51 -0.72 24.08 -14.21
N GLY A 52 -1.44 23.89 -13.11
CA GLY A 52 -2.69 23.13 -13.10
C GLY A 52 -2.94 22.42 -11.77
N ILE A 53 -3.97 21.57 -11.77
CA ILE A 53 -4.36 20.79 -10.60
C ILE A 53 -3.89 19.35 -10.79
N PHE A 54 -3.12 18.86 -9.81
CA PHE A 54 -2.61 17.49 -9.77
C PHE A 54 -3.06 16.81 -8.49
N HIS A 55 -3.46 15.56 -8.62
CA HIS A 55 -3.65 14.65 -7.50
C HIS A 55 -2.40 13.81 -7.35
N TYR A 56 -2.05 13.48 -6.11
CA TYR A 56 -0.91 12.63 -5.80
C TYR A 56 -1.33 11.49 -4.89
N GLN A 57 -0.57 10.40 -4.95
CA GLN A 57 -0.69 9.28 -4.03
C GLN A 57 0.71 8.77 -3.69
N PHE A 58 0.94 8.50 -2.42
CA PHE A 58 2.13 7.78 -1.98
C PHE A 58 1.86 6.28 -1.95
N LYS A 59 2.82 5.51 -2.45
CA LYS A 59 2.84 4.06 -2.36
C LYS A 59 4.06 3.66 -1.55
N ILE A 60 3.85 3.05 -0.40
CA ILE A 60 4.92 2.60 0.50
C ILE A 60 5.02 1.09 0.46
N GLU A 61 6.25 0.58 0.44
CA GLU A 61 6.50 -0.83 0.67
C GLU A 61 6.67 -1.06 2.16
N THR A 62 5.66 -1.67 2.79
CA THR A 62 5.73 -2.11 4.17
C THR A 62 6.29 -3.52 4.22
N LYS A 63 7.13 -3.85 5.22
CA LYS A 63 7.52 -5.23 5.52
C LYS A 63 6.38 -6.05 6.14
N SER A 64 5.11 -5.65 5.96
CA SER A 64 4.00 -6.27 6.65
C SER A 64 3.89 -7.72 6.23
N TRP A 65 4.10 -8.58 7.20
CA TRP A 65 3.81 -9.98 7.13
C TRP A 65 2.28 -10.12 7.29
N PHE A 66 1.56 -10.09 6.16
CA PHE A 66 0.21 -10.64 6.14
C PHE A 66 0.38 -12.16 6.09
N GLU A 67 0.64 -12.79 7.24
CA GLU A 67 0.22 -14.18 7.43
C GLU A 67 -1.30 -14.11 7.31
N GLN A 68 -1.84 -14.62 6.21
CA GLN A 68 -3.18 -15.16 6.31
C GLN A 68 -3.06 -16.24 7.38
N GLU A 69 -3.62 -15.98 8.56
CA GLU A 69 -3.83 -17.00 9.56
C GLU A 69 -4.45 -18.18 8.78
N PRO A 70 -3.82 -19.37 8.75
CA PRO A 70 -4.37 -20.48 7.99
C PRO A 70 -5.80 -20.65 8.47
N GLU A 71 -6.76 -20.65 7.52
CA GLU A 71 -8.15 -20.91 7.86
C GLU A 71 -8.14 -22.13 8.78
N PRO A 72 -8.66 -22.02 10.03
CA PRO A 72 -8.63 -23.15 10.93
C PRO A 72 -9.33 -24.27 10.19
N ALA A 73 -8.60 -25.35 9.94
CA ALA A 73 -9.18 -26.53 9.32
C ALA A 73 -10.40 -26.86 10.18
N LEU A 74 -11.60 -26.68 9.62
CA LEU A 74 -12.80 -27.16 10.27
C LEU A 74 -12.52 -28.63 10.57
N PRO A 75 -12.65 -29.09 11.82
CA PRO A 75 -12.53 -30.51 12.08
C PRO A 75 -13.47 -31.20 11.08
N ASN A 76 -12.96 -32.20 10.36
CA ASN A 76 -13.80 -33.11 9.62
C ASN A 76 -14.72 -33.74 10.67
N TYR A 77 -15.90 -33.14 10.86
CA TYR A 77 -17.01 -33.79 11.51
C TYR A 77 -17.36 -34.95 10.59
N ASP A 78 -16.83 -36.12 10.90
CA ASP A 78 -17.33 -37.36 10.32
C ASP A 78 -18.86 -37.34 10.51
N ASP A 79 -19.59 -37.55 9.42
CA ASP A 79 -21.06 -37.46 9.31
C ASP A 79 -21.84 -38.36 10.31
N GLU A 80 -21.17 -39.11 11.18
CA GLU A 80 -21.78 -39.93 12.22
C GLU A 80 -22.28 -39.13 13.42
N GLU A 81 -21.60 -38.05 13.85
CA GLU A 81 -21.99 -37.31 15.05
C GLU A 81 -23.29 -36.50 14.84
N TYR A 82 -23.52 -36.02 13.61
CA TYR A 82 -24.79 -35.36 13.23
C TYR A 82 -25.99 -36.33 13.22
N LYS A 83 -25.78 -37.63 13.00
CA LYS A 83 -26.86 -38.64 13.02
C LYS A 83 -27.31 -39.01 14.44
N GLU A 84 -26.45 -38.84 15.45
CA GLU A 84 -26.84 -39.07 16.84
C GLU A 84 -27.61 -37.87 17.42
N MET A 85 -27.19 -36.65 17.11
CA MET A 85 -27.87 -35.43 17.57
C MET A 85 -29.28 -35.25 17.00
N SER A 86 -29.59 -35.81 15.82
CA SER A 86 -30.95 -35.76 15.25
C SER A 86 -31.90 -36.83 15.81
N LYS A 87 -31.42 -37.71 16.70
CA LYS A 87 -32.21 -38.78 17.32
C LYS A 87 -32.66 -38.46 18.76
N LEU A 88 -32.30 -37.29 19.29
CA LEU A 88 -32.79 -36.80 20.58
C LEU A 88 -33.97 -35.85 20.41
#